data_AF-A0A660UI41-F1
#
_entry.id   AF-A0A660UI41-F1
#
_cell.length_a   1.000
_cell.length_b   1.000
_cell.length_c   1.000
_cell.angle_alpha   90.00
_cell.angle_beta   90.00
_cell.angle_gamma   90.00
#
_symmetry.space_group_name_H-M   'P 1'
#
loop_
_entity.id
_entity.type
_entity.pdbx_description
1 polymer ?
#
loop_
_entity_poly.entity_id
_entity_poly.type
_entity_poly.pdbx_seq_one_letter_code
_entity_poly.pdbx_strand_id
1 'polypeptide(L)'
;MDNFEKYIRNSVPTKQDIDNFLNKNALTPWQFDSEVGYILGNAPQNDGVDNSISLQSVQDNGTRTSVVYADKPGRINTYGNSFTQCAQVSDNETWQEYLAAHFGEPVRNFGVGGHGVYQAYRRMLQNESTKDNAKYM
;
A
#
# COMPACT_ATOMS: atom_id res chain seq x y z
N MET A 1 -14.43 0.13 36.93
CA MET A 1 -13.33 0.51 36.02
C MET A 1 -13.80 1.74 35.27
N ASP A 2 -13.08 2.85 35.41
CA ASP A 2 -13.36 4.08 34.66
C ASP A 2 -13.43 3.77 33.16
N ASN A 3 -14.27 4.52 32.45
CA ASN A 3 -14.51 4.37 31.02
C ASN A 3 -13.19 4.35 30.21
N PHE A 4 -12.19 5.12 30.67
CA PHE A 4 -10.88 5.22 30.02
C PHE A 4 -10.02 3.96 30.15
N GLU A 5 -9.89 3.36 31.34
CA GLU A 5 -9.07 2.14 31.50
C GLU A 5 -9.62 1.00 30.65
N LYS A 6 -10.95 0.83 30.67
CA LYS A 6 -11.64 -0.17 29.83
C LYS A 6 -11.40 0.11 28.34
N TYR A 7 -11.49 1.36 27.91
CA TYR A 7 -11.21 1.76 26.54
C TYR A 7 -9.77 1.40 26.12
N ILE A 8 -8.77 1.74 26.93
CA ILE A 8 -7.37 1.42 26.63
C ILE A 8 -7.20 -0.10 26.52
N ARG A 9 -7.68 -0.89 27.50
CA ARG A 9 -7.57 -2.36 27.45
C ARG A 9 -8.21 -2.97 26.21
N ASN A 10 -9.34 -2.44 25.78
CA ASN A 10 -10.04 -2.89 24.58
C ASN A 10 -9.39 -2.41 23.27
N SER A 11 -8.52 -1.40 23.32
CA SER A 11 -7.81 -0.86 22.15
C SER A 11 -6.43 -1.52 21.93
N VAL A 12 -5.93 -2.29 22.90
CA VAL A 12 -4.65 -2.98 22.75
C VAL A 12 -4.82 -4.17 21.78
N PRO A 13 -3.94 -4.32 20.77
CA PRO A 13 -3.95 -5.49 19.91
C PRO A 13 -3.85 -6.79 20.70
N THR A 14 -4.65 -7.77 20.34
CA THR A 14 -4.56 -9.12 20.89
C THR A 14 -3.34 -9.86 20.34
N LYS A 15 -2.97 -10.98 20.96
CA LYS A 15 -1.94 -11.86 20.39
C LYS A 15 -2.29 -12.31 18.97
N GLN A 16 -3.56 -12.60 18.71
CA GLN A 16 -4.02 -13.00 17.39
C GLN A 16 -3.85 -11.87 16.36
N ASP A 17 -4.09 -10.62 16.75
CA ASP A 17 -3.86 -9.46 15.87
C ASP A 17 -2.38 -9.34 15.48
N ILE A 18 -1.48 -9.56 16.45
CA ILE A 18 -0.03 -9.56 16.22
C ILE A 18 0.37 -10.72 15.30
N ASP A 19 -0.11 -11.94 15.59
CA ASP A 19 0.18 -13.13 14.79
C ASP A 19 -0.29 -12.96 13.33
N ASN A 20 -1.47 -12.35 13.13
CA ASN A 20 -1.99 -12.01 11.81
C ASN A 20 -1.14 -10.95 11.11
N PHE A 21 -0.77 -9.87 11.80
CA PHE A 21 0.04 -8.78 11.24
C PHE A 21 1.44 -9.24 10.80
N LEU A 22 2.02 -10.22 11.51
CA LEU A 22 3.32 -10.81 11.19
C LEU A 22 3.24 -11.91 10.12
N ASN A 23 2.05 -12.48 9.88
CA ASN A 23 1.86 -13.54 8.89
C ASN A 23 1.70 -12.95 7.48
N LYS A 24 2.70 -13.13 6.62
CA LYS A 24 2.69 -12.67 5.22
C LYS A 24 1.56 -13.25 4.36
N ASN A 25 0.97 -14.36 4.77
CA ASN A 25 -0.14 -15.01 4.05
C ASN A 25 -1.51 -14.62 4.62
N ALA A 26 -1.56 -13.81 5.68
CA ALA A 26 -2.83 -13.34 6.23
C ALA A 26 -3.46 -12.30 5.29
N LEU A 27 -4.79 -12.38 5.14
CA LEU A 27 -5.58 -11.41 4.41
C LEU A 27 -5.86 -10.20 5.31
N THR A 28 -4.85 -9.34 5.45
CA THR A 28 -4.93 -8.09 6.22
C THR A 28 -4.68 -6.89 5.30
N PRO A 29 -5.29 -5.72 5.59
CA PRO A 29 -5.07 -4.52 4.78
C PRO A 29 -3.64 -3.98 4.87
N TRP A 30 -2.90 -4.40 5.90
CA TRP A 30 -1.52 -4.02 6.17
C TRP A 30 -0.68 -5.26 6.48
N GLN A 31 0.58 -5.25 6.07
CA GLN A 31 1.54 -6.30 6.38
C GLN A 31 2.78 -5.69 7.04
N PHE A 32 3.39 -6.42 7.96
CA PHE A 32 4.63 -5.98 8.60
C PHE A 32 5.78 -5.86 7.60
N ASP A 33 6.51 -4.76 7.69
CA ASP A 33 7.80 -4.57 7.02
C ASP A 33 8.83 -4.11 8.06
N SER A 34 9.99 -4.75 8.09
CA SER A 34 11.00 -4.50 9.12
C SER A 34 11.72 -3.16 8.99
N GLU A 35 11.64 -2.50 7.84
CA GLU A 35 12.32 -1.23 7.55
C GLU A 35 11.39 -0.03 7.71
N VAL A 36 10.16 -0.14 7.22
CA VAL A 36 9.17 0.96 7.24
C VAL A 36 8.01 0.72 8.21
N GLY A 37 8.03 -0.40 8.94
CA GLY A 37 7.02 -0.80 9.91
C GLY A 37 5.87 -1.58 9.27
N TYR A 38 5.28 -1.03 8.21
CA TYR A 38 4.21 -1.70 7.47
C TYR A 38 4.14 -1.27 6.01
N ILE A 39 3.63 -2.18 5.18
CA ILE A 39 3.26 -1.98 3.79
C ILE A 39 1.81 -2.39 3.56
N LEU A 40 1.29 -2.17 2.36
CA LEU A 40 -0.04 -2.62 1.98
C LEU A 40 -0.13 -4.15 1.96
N GLY A 41 -1.25 -4.66 2.44
CA GLY A 41 -1.64 -6.05 2.28
C GLY A 41 -2.87 -6.19 1.38
N ASN A 42 -3.34 -7.43 1.24
CA ASN A 42 -4.49 -7.79 0.44
C ASN A 42 -5.69 -8.10 1.33
N ALA A 43 -6.58 -7.12 1.52
CA ALA A 43 -7.88 -7.31 2.16
C ALA A 43 -8.90 -6.29 1.62
N PRO A 44 -10.18 -6.67 1.47
CA PRO A 44 -11.24 -5.71 1.16
C PRO A 44 -11.30 -4.59 2.21
N GLN A 45 -11.41 -3.34 1.74
CA GLN A 45 -11.60 -2.19 2.62
C GLN A 45 -12.95 -1.56 2.36
N ASN A 46 -13.73 -1.39 3.43
CA ASN A 46 -15.00 -0.66 3.41
C ASN A 46 -14.74 0.81 3.73
N ASP A 47 -13.91 1.45 2.92
CA ASP A 47 -13.42 2.81 3.10
C ASP A 47 -13.85 3.76 1.97
N GLY A 48 -14.61 3.26 0.99
CA GLY A 48 -15.09 4.04 -0.13
C GLY A 48 -16.34 4.87 0.19
N VAL A 49 -16.78 5.65 -0.80
CA VAL A 49 -17.96 6.51 -0.70
C VAL A 49 -19.20 5.69 -0.37
N ASP A 50 -20.03 6.20 0.55
CA ASP A 50 -21.28 5.54 0.98
C ASP A 50 -21.11 4.11 1.50
N ASN A 51 -19.95 3.79 2.10
CA ASN A 51 -19.56 2.44 2.52
C ASN A 51 -19.45 1.45 1.35
N SER A 52 -19.03 1.95 0.18
CA SER A 52 -18.61 1.08 -0.92
C SER A 52 -17.30 0.40 -0.58
N ILE A 53 -17.10 -0.79 -1.12
CA ILE A 53 -15.84 -1.53 -1.01
C ILE A 53 -14.89 -1.06 -2.11
N SER A 54 -13.73 -0.55 -1.74
CA SER A 54 -12.65 -0.25 -2.68
C SER A 54 -11.92 -1.55 -3.04
N LEU A 55 -11.78 -1.85 -4.33
CA LEU A 55 -11.02 -3.02 -4.79
C LEU A 55 -9.55 -2.63 -4.92
N GLN A 56 -8.81 -2.78 -3.82
CA GLN A 56 -7.37 -2.58 -3.77
C GLN A 56 -6.64 -3.92 -3.65
N SER A 57 -5.65 -4.13 -4.51
CA SER A 57 -4.75 -5.28 -4.42
C SER A 57 -3.28 -4.88 -4.57
N VAL A 58 -2.40 -5.76 -4.08
CA VAL A 58 -0.96 -5.57 -3.99
C VAL A 58 -0.28 -6.80 -4.59
N GLN A 59 0.73 -6.58 -5.42
CA GLN A 59 1.56 -7.62 -6.03
C GLN A 59 2.66 -8.08 -5.06
N ASP A 60 3.34 -9.18 -5.40
CA ASP A 60 4.39 -9.78 -4.55
C ASP A 60 5.57 -8.84 -4.23
N ASN A 61 5.84 -7.84 -5.07
CA ASN A 61 6.87 -6.81 -4.83
C ASN A 61 6.37 -5.66 -3.94
N GLY A 62 5.11 -5.70 -3.50
CA GLY A 62 4.50 -4.70 -2.65
C GLY A 62 4.10 -3.41 -3.39
N THR A 63 4.07 -3.40 -4.74
CA THR A 63 3.36 -2.36 -5.48
C THR A 63 1.88 -2.67 -5.46
N ARG A 64 1.06 -1.62 -5.42
CA ARG A 64 -0.35 -1.74 -5.79
C ARG A 64 -0.47 -2.30 -7.21
N THR A 65 -1.47 -3.14 -7.44
CA THR A 65 -1.72 -3.76 -8.75
C THR A 65 -1.99 -2.70 -9.81
N SER A 66 -1.25 -2.79 -10.93
CA SER A 66 -1.46 -1.95 -12.10
C SER A 66 -2.34 -2.69 -13.10
N VAL A 67 -3.18 -1.96 -13.84
CA VAL A 67 -4.07 -2.52 -14.86
C VAL A 67 -3.62 -2.10 -16.25
N VAL A 68 -3.38 -0.80 -16.43
CA VAL A 68 -3.00 -0.20 -17.70
C VAL A 68 -1.51 -0.44 -17.97
N TYR A 69 -1.19 -1.07 -19.11
CA TYR A 69 0.17 -1.42 -19.53
C TYR A 69 0.96 -2.26 -18.50
N ALA A 70 0.27 -3.04 -17.67
CA ALA A 70 0.89 -3.83 -16.59
C ALA A 70 1.95 -4.83 -17.08
N ASP A 71 1.86 -5.27 -18.34
CA ASP A 71 2.81 -6.16 -19.01
C ASP A 71 4.04 -5.44 -19.59
N LYS A 72 4.08 -4.10 -19.57
CA LYS A 72 5.16 -3.32 -20.15
C LYS A 72 6.25 -2.97 -19.12
N PRO A 73 7.49 -2.73 -19.57
CA PRO A 73 8.51 -2.13 -18.71
C PRO A 73 8.05 -0.75 -18.23
N GLY A 74 8.04 -0.53 -16.91
CA GLY A 74 7.78 0.78 -16.31
C GLY A 74 9.06 1.46 -15.84
N ARG A 75 9.18 2.76 -16.14
CA ARG A 75 10.33 3.60 -15.74
C ARG A 75 10.01 4.57 -14.61
N ILE A 76 8.76 4.60 -14.13
CA ILE A 76 8.32 5.55 -13.10
C ILE A 76 7.75 4.75 -11.93
N ASN A 77 8.36 4.93 -10.77
CA ASN A 77 7.87 4.41 -9.49
C ASN A 77 7.47 5.60 -8.61
N THR A 78 6.38 5.46 -7.87
CA THR A 78 5.83 6.52 -7.02
C THR A 78 5.79 6.08 -5.57
N TYR A 79 6.22 6.97 -4.67
CA TYR A 79 6.35 6.72 -3.24
C TYR A 79 5.71 7.86 -2.46
N GLY A 80 5.11 7.55 -1.31
CA GLY A 80 4.47 8.55 -0.47
C GLY A 80 3.40 7.95 0.43
N ASN A 81 2.49 8.81 0.88
CA ASN A 81 1.45 8.47 1.84
C ASN A 81 0.15 8.01 1.15
N SER A 82 -1.00 8.23 1.80
CA SER A 82 -2.32 7.88 1.29
C SER A 82 -2.68 8.52 -0.05
N PHE A 83 -2.14 9.69 -0.36
CA PHE A 83 -2.36 10.36 -1.66
C PHE A 83 -1.59 9.70 -2.80
N THR A 84 -0.41 9.15 -2.51
CA THR A 84 0.31 8.30 -3.48
C THR A 84 -0.36 6.94 -3.58
N GLN A 85 -0.70 6.30 -2.45
CA GLN A 85 -1.43 5.03 -2.42
C GLN A 85 -2.73 5.11 -3.22
N CYS A 86 -3.39 6.28 -3.20
CA CYS A 86 -4.78 6.47 -3.61
C CYS A 86 -5.71 5.61 -2.74
N ALA A 87 -5.68 5.85 -1.43
CA ALA A 87 -6.64 5.24 -0.51
C ALA A 87 -8.09 5.58 -0.94
N GLN A 88 -9.05 4.69 -0.66
CA GLN A 88 -10.48 4.86 -0.95
C GLN A 88 -10.89 4.86 -2.45
N VAL A 89 -10.01 4.45 -3.35
CA VAL A 89 -10.35 4.19 -4.77
C VAL A 89 -9.87 2.82 -5.21
N SER A 90 -10.42 2.26 -6.29
CA SER A 90 -10.04 0.95 -6.82
C SER A 90 -8.74 1.01 -7.63
N ASP A 91 -8.12 -0.16 -7.89
CA ASP A 91 -6.80 -0.24 -8.55
C ASP A 91 -6.74 0.51 -9.89
N ASN A 92 -7.82 0.50 -10.67
CA ASN A 92 -7.92 1.16 -11.98
C ASN A 92 -8.28 2.66 -11.91
N GLU A 93 -8.39 3.24 -10.72
CA GLU A 93 -8.85 4.63 -10.49
C GLU A 93 -7.76 5.52 -9.89
N THR A 94 -6.55 5.00 -9.73
CA THR A 94 -5.42 5.77 -9.19
C THR A 94 -4.90 6.78 -10.21
N TRP A 95 -4.35 7.91 -9.77
CA TRP A 95 -3.77 8.89 -10.68
C TRP A 95 -2.61 8.30 -11.50
N GLN A 96 -1.93 7.29 -10.97
CA GLN A 96 -0.90 6.53 -11.68
C GLN A 96 -1.47 5.81 -12.91
N GLU A 97 -2.64 5.20 -12.81
CA GLU A 97 -3.29 4.54 -13.94
C GLU A 97 -3.73 5.54 -15.02
N TYR A 98 -4.24 6.71 -14.61
CA TYR A 98 -4.54 7.80 -15.56
C TYR A 98 -3.28 8.26 -16.29
N LEU A 99 -2.15 8.45 -15.58
CA LEU A 99 -0.88 8.81 -16.22
C LEU A 99 -0.33 7.69 -17.11
N ALA A 100 -0.46 6.43 -16.68
CA ALA A 100 -0.02 5.28 -17.47
C ALA A 100 -0.74 5.24 -18.83
N ALA A 101 -2.05 5.51 -18.84
CA ALA A 101 -2.83 5.62 -20.07
C ALA A 101 -2.29 6.72 -21.01
N HIS A 102 -1.82 7.84 -20.47
CA HIS A 102 -1.25 8.95 -21.23
C HIS A 102 0.18 8.68 -21.72
N PHE A 103 1.01 8.01 -20.92
CA PHE A 103 2.43 7.78 -21.25
C PHE A 103 2.67 6.54 -22.11
N GLY A 104 1.74 5.58 -22.11
CA GLY A 104 1.96 4.31 -22.82
C GLY A 104 2.86 3.34 -22.06
N GLU A 105 3.10 3.57 -20.76
CA GLU A 105 3.89 2.71 -19.88
C GLU A 105 3.33 2.75 -18.46
N PRO A 106 3.56 1.73 -17.62
CA PRO A 106 3.03 1.71 -16.26
C PRO A 106 3.77 2.71 -15.35
N VAL A 107 3.00 3.33 -14.46
CA VAL A 107 3.48 4.15 -13.35
C VAL A 107 3.23 3.34 -12.06
N ARG A 108 4.26 2.77 -11.46
CA ARG A 108 4.08 1.86 -10.31
C ARG A 108 3.80 2.63 -9.03
N ASN A 109 2.94 2.07 -8.18
CA ASN A 109 2.45 2.71 -6.97
C ASN A 109 2.90 1.94 -5.72
N PHE A 110 3.94 2.45 -5.08
CA PHE A 110 4.46 1.97 -3.79
C PHE A 110 4.03 2.87 -2.62
N GLY A 111 3.00 3.71 -2.81
CA GLY A 111 2.48 4.56 -1.76
C GLY A 111 1.82 3.75 -0.65
N VAL A 112 1.97 4.18 0.60
CA VAL A 112 1.38 3.52 1.76
C VAL A 112 0.79 4.58 2.70
N GLY A 113 -0.50 4.46 3.00
CA GLY A 113 -1.23 5.35 3.90
C GLY A 113 -0.50 5.53 5.22
N GLY A 114 -0.44 6.76 5.71
CA GLY A 114 0.23 7.08 6.98
C GLY A 114 1.76 7.10 6.95
N HIS A 115 2.42 6.76 5.83
CA HIS A 115 3.87 6.93 5.71
C HIS A 115 4.27 8.41 5.79
N GLY A 116 5.24 8.71 6.66
CA GLY A 116 5.95 9.98 6.62
C GLY A 116 7.00 10.04 5.51
N VAL A 117 7.61 11.21 5.30
CA VAL A 117 8.66 11.44 4.29
C VAL A 117 9.81 10.43 4.43
N TYR A 118 10.24 10.17 5.66
CA TYR A 118 11.33 9.23 5.92
C TYR A 118 10.97 7.80 5.51
N GLN A 119 9.76 7.31 5.85
CA GLN A 119 9.32 5.97 5.47
C GLN A 119 9.19 5.85 3.95
N ALA A 120 8.61 6.85 3.28
CA ALA A 120 8.51 6.87 1.82
C ALA A 120 9.91 6.83 1.16
N TYR A 121 10.88 7.58 1.70
CA TYR A 121 12.26 7.55 1.23
C TYR A 121 12.94 6.18 1.44
N ARG A 122 12.76 5.56 2.62
CA ARG A 122 13.30 4.22 2.90
C ARG A 122 12.68 3.17 1.98
N ARG A 123 11.36 3.23 1.75
CA ARG A 123 10.66 2.36 0.79
C ARG A 123 11.19 2.53 -0.63
N MET A 124 11.50 3.75 -1.05
CA MET A 124 12.16 4.02 -2.34
C MET A 124 13.53 3.33 -2.41
N LEU A 125 14.42 3.54 -1.43
CA LEU A 125 15.73 2.89 -1.44
C LEU A 125 15.61 1.36 -1.49
N GLN A 126 14.67 0.78 -0.73
CA GLN A 126 14.41 -0.66 -0.72
C GLN A 126 14.01 -1.15 -2.12
N ASN A 127 13.00 -0.52 -2.75
CA ASN A 127 12.52 -0.96 -4.06
C ASN A 127 13.51 -0.71 -5.20
N GLU A 128 14.16 0.46 -5.23
CA GLU A 128 15.12 0.83 -6.28
C GLU A 128 16.41 -0.02 -6.25
N SER A 129 16.66 -0.74 -5.15
CA SER A 129 17.74 -1.74 -5.08
C SER A 129 17.41 -3.08 -5.74
N THR A 130 16.16 -3.28 -6.17
CA THR A 130 15.67 -4.53 -6.77
C THR A 130 15.65 -4.48 -8.30
N LYS A 131 15.15 -5.55 -8.93
CA LYS A 131 14.89 -5.60 -10.38
C LYS A 131 13.76 -4.67 -10.84
N ASP A 132 12.91 -4.22 -9.92
CA ASP A 132 11.74 -3.36 -10.20
C ASP A 132 12.09 -1.86 -10.16
N ASN A 133 13.39 -1.55 -10.20
CA ASN A 133 13.88 -0.18 -10.19
C ASN A 133 13.47 0.61 -11.44
N ALA A 134 13.42 1.92 -11.27
CA ALA A 134 13.21 2.92 -12.31
C ALA A 134 14.56 3.30 -12.92
N LYS A 135 15.23 2.36 -13.61
CA LYS A 135 16.63 2.48 -14.09
C LYS A 135 16.95 3.69 -14.99
N TYR A 136 15.97 4.46 -15.43
CA TYR A 136 16.14 5.48 -16.48
C TYR A 136 15.50 6.84 -16.17
N MET A 137 15.46 7.24 -14.89
CA MET A 137 15.41 8.67 -14.53
C MET A 137 16.82 9.21 -14.32
#